data_AF-A0A7C1PZ43-F1
#
_entry.id   AF-A0A7C1PZ43-F1
#
_cell.length_a   1.000
_cell.length_b   1.000
_cell.length_c   1.000
_cell.angle_alpha   90.00
_cell.angle_beta   90.00
_cell.angle_gamma   90.00
#
_symmetry.space_group_name_H-M   'P 1'
#
loop_
_entity.id
_entity.type
_entity.pdbx_description
1 polymer ?
#
loop_
_entity_poly.entity_id
_entity_poly.type
_entity_poly.pdbx_seq_one_letter_code
_entity_poly.pdbx_strand_id
1 'polypeptide(L)' 'MKTKTVIIKATPPAVCELCGKEAELRPYGPKGENVCFSCGMKDKTKCLFIDLDNLNKLPGSTPNIKETIEELKG' A
#
# COMPACT_ATOMS: atom_id res chain seq x y z
N MET A 1 -37.48 -3.45 -27.27
CA MET A 1 -36.50 -3.56 -26.16
C MET A 1 -36.68 -2.35 -25.27
N LYS A 2 -36.99 -2.53 -23.97
CA LYS A 2 -37.09 -1.40 -23.03
C LYS A 2 -35.66 -1.05 -22.60
N THR A 3 -35.23 0.18 -22.82
CA THR A 3 -33.94 0.68 -22.34
C THR A 3 -34.04 0.96 -20.85
N LYS A 4 -33.14 0.35 -20.06
CA LYS A 4 -33.05 0.59 -18.62
C LYS A 4 -32.23 1.86 -18.40
N THR A 5 -32.85 2.93 -17.92
CA THR A 5 -32.15 4.15 -17.55
C THR A 5 -31.29 3.91 -16.30
N VAL A 6 -29.99 4.17 -16.40
CA VAL A 6 -29.05 4.12 -15.27
C VAL A 6 -28.79 5.54 -14.80
N ILE A 7 -29.04 5.81 -13.51
CA ILE A 7 -28.75 7.10 -12.88
C ILE A 7 -27.42 6.96 -12.11
N ILE A 8 -26.40 7.72 -12.53
CA ILE A 8 -25.09 7.78 -11.85
C ILE A 8 -25.03 9.08 -11.04
N LYS A 9 -24.67 8.99 -9.75
CA LYS A 9 -24.49 10.14 -8.85
C LYS A 9 -23.04 10.21 -8.39
N ALA A 10 -22.56 11.41 -8.08
CA ALA A 10 -21.24 11.60 -7.48
C ALA A 10 -21.24 11.05 -6.04
N THR A 11 -20.16 10.37 -5.67
CA THR A 11 -19.90 9.97 -4.29
C THR A 11 -19.56 11.21 -3.46
N PRO A 12 -20.07 11.34 -2.21
CA PRO A 12 -19.67 12.43 -1.33
C PRO A 12 -18.16 12.39 -1.03
N PRO A 13 -17.54 13.54 -0.71
CA PRO A 13 -16.13 13.58 -0.33
C PRO A 13 -15.91 12.78 0.95
N ALA A 14 -14.83 12.00 0.98
CA ALA A 14 -14.43 11.21 2.13
C ALA A 14 -13.23 11.86 2.83
N VAL A 15 -13.19 11.79 4.16
CA VAL A 15 -12.16 12.44 4.98
C VAL A 15 -11.22 11.40 5.57
N CYS A 16 -9.91 11.59 5.35
CA CYS A 16 -8.88 10.67 5.83
C CYS A 16 -8.87 10.58 7.37
N GLU A 17 -8.96 9.36 7.91
CA GLU A 17 -9.01 9.12 9.36
C GLU A 17 -7.70 9.47 10.09
N LEU A 18 -6.58 9.62 9.36
CA LEU A 18 -5.28 9.99 9.94
C LEU A 18 -4.93 11.47 9.84
N CYS A 19 -5.41 12.19 8.82
CA CYS A 19 -4.99 13.58 8.57
C CYS A 19 -6.13 14.58 8.37
N GLY A 20 -7.38 14.12 8.32
CA GLY A 20 -8.55 15.01 8.21
C GLY A 20 -8.72 15.70 6.85
N LYS A 21 -7.94 15.34 5.83
CA LYS A 21 -8.08 15.91 4.47
C LYS A 21 -9.13 15.15 3.68
N GLU A 22 -9.90 15.87 2.87
CA GLU A 22 -10.76 15.29 1.84
C GLU A 22 -9.89 14.65 0.76
N ALA A 23 -10.08 13.35 0.54
CA ALA A 23 -9.32 12.58 -0.44
C ALA A 23 -10.05 11.28 -0.78
N GLU A 24 -9.60 10.64 -1.86
CA GLU A 24 -9.96 9.25 -2.10
C GLU A 24 -9.29 8.35 -1.04
N LEU A 25 -10.11 7.62 -0.29
CA LEU A 25 -9.63 6.78 0.80
C LEU A 25 -9.46 5.33 0.35
N ARG A 26 -8.51 4.65 0.99
CA ARG A 26 -8.26 3.21 0.85
C ARG A 26 -8.08 2.60 2.24
N PRO A 27 -8.50 1.34 2.47
CA PRO A 27 -8.36 0.65 3.76
C PRO A 27 -6.92 0.14 3.97
N TYR A 28 -5.93 1.02 3.78
CA TYR A 28 -4.50 0.73 3.90
C TYR A 28 -3.88 1.38 5.14
N GLY A 29 -4.70 1.89 6.07
CA GLY A 29 -4.23 2.37 7.34
C GLY A 29 -3.48 1.27 8.11
N PRO A 30 -2.52 1.63 8.99
CA PRO A 30 -1.73 0.65 9.75
C PRO A 30 -2.57 -0.34 10.57
N LYS A 31 -3.81 0.02 10.91
CA LYS A 31 -4.80 -0.80 11.64
C LYS A 31 -6.09 -1.01 10.82
N GLY A 32 -6.04 -0.82 9.51
CA GLY A 32 -7.19 -0.95 8.60
C GLY A 32 -8.01 0.33 8.43
N GLU A 33 -7.50 1.49 8.86
CA GLU A 33 -8.17 2.78 8.65
C GLU A 33 -8.30 3.13 7.16
N ASN A 34 -9.31 3.93 6.83
CA ASN A 34 -9.53 4.55 5.54
C ASN A 34 -8.65 5.80 5.41
N VAL A 35 -7.56 5.66 4.66
CA VAL A 35 -6.50 6.66 4.57
C VAL A 35 -6.31 7.18 3.16
N CYS A 36 -5.88 8.43 3.05
CA CYS A 36 -5.50 9.01 1.76
C CYS A 36 -4.17 8.44 1.27
N PHE A 37 -3.91 8.54 -0.04
CA PHE A 37 -2.67 8.10 -0.68
C PHE A 37 -1.42 8.58 0.06
N SER A 38 -1.35 9.86 0.41
CA SER A 38 -0.19 10.42 1.11
C SER A 38 0.04 9.76 2.46
N CYS A 39 -1.01 9.41 3.21
CA CYS A 39 -0.86 8.73 4.50
C CYS A 39 -0.52 7.25 4.33
N GLY A 40 -1.11 6.56 3.35
CA GLY A 40 -0.74 5.17 3.01
C GLY A 40 0.69 5.02 2.48
N MET A 41 1.25 6.09 1.91
CA MET A 41 2.63 6.14 1.38
C MET A 41 3.62 6.89 2.29
N LYS A 42 3.25 7.19 3.54
CA LYS A 42 4.18 7.85 4.48
C LYS A 42 5.42 6.99 4.75
N ASP A 43 5.24 5.67 4.84
CA ASP A 43 6.34 4.70 5.04
C ASP A 43 7.01 4.33 3.70
N LYS A 44 7.74 5.29 3.11
CA LYS A 44 8.45 5.08 1.83
C LYS A 44 9.48 3.95 1.85
N THR A 45 9.90 3.49 3.03
CA THR A 45 10.83 2.38 3.22
C THR A 45 10.21 1.01 2.95
N LYS A 46 8.88 0.88 2.95
CA LYS A 46 8.17 -0.38 2.61
C LYS A 46 7.83 -0.53 1.13
N CYS A 47 7.91 0.56 0.37
CA CYS A 47 7.78 0.54 -1.07
C CYS A 47 9.09 -0.03 -1.66
N LEU A 48 9.22 -1.36 -1.63
CA LEU A 48 10.24 -2.09 -2.36
C LEU A 48 10.02 -1.84 -3.87
N PHE A 49 10.60 -0.77 -4.39
CA PHE A 49 10.95 -0.73 -5.80
C PHE A 49 12.06 -1.75 -5.97
N ILE A 50 11.69 -2.89 -6.54
CA ILE A 50 12.64 -3.85 -7.06
C ILE A 50 13.26 -3.17 -8.29
N ASP A 51 14.40 -2.51 -8.10
CA ASP A 51 15.33 -2.35 -9.22
C ASP A 51 15.78 -3.77 -9.55
N LEU A 52 15.22 -4.33 -10.62
CA LEU A 52 15.40 -5.74 -11.02
C LEU A 52 16.89 -6.11 -11.23
N ASP A 53 17.77 -5.11 -11.27
CA ASP A 53 19.20 -5.23 -11.51
C ASP A 53 20.08 -5.11 -10.25
N ASN A 54 19.54 -4.78 -9.06
CA ASN A 54 20.39 -4.50 -7.90
C ASN A 54 19.81 -4.94 -6.53
N LEU A 55 19.80 -6.26 -6.33
CA LEU A 55 19.30 -6.97 -5.13
C LEU A 55 20.03 -6.69 -3.79
N ASN A 56 21.04 -5.81 -3.73
CA ASN A 56 21.96 -5.76 -2.57
C ASN A 56 21.89 -4.50 -1.70
N LYS A 57 20.90 -3.62 -1.85
CA LYS A 57 20.89 -2.35 -1.08
C LYS A 57 19.50 -1.85 -0.71
N LEU A 58 18.71 -2.66 -0.02
CA LEU A 58 17.49 -2.18 0.64
C LEU A 58 17.51 -2.50 2.13
N PRO A 59 17.48 -1.49 3.03
CA PRO A 59 17.28 -1.72 4.46
C PRO A 59 15.84 -2.18 4.66
N GLY A 60 15.66 -3.49 4.78
CA GLY A 60 14.35 -4.15 4.88
C GLY A 60 14.21 -5.41 4.03
N SER A 61 15.23 -5.81 3.26
CA SER A 61 15.26 -7.15 2.68
C SER A 61 15.31 -8.19 3.80
N THR A 62 14.55 -9.27 3.64
CA THR A 62 14.54 -10.52 4.43
C THR A 62 15.92 -10.96 4.93
N PRO A 63 16.01 -11.83 5.97
CA PRO A 63 17.29 -12.37 6.45
C PRO A 63 18.17 -12.79 5.27
N ASN A 64 19.47 -12.53 5.39
CA ASN A 64 20.43 -12.76 4.32
C ASN A 64 20.24 -14.19 3.81
N ILE A 65 20.02 -14.37 2.50
CA ILE A 65 19.77 -15.70 1.92
C ILE A 65 20.90 -16.68 2.30
N LYS A 66 22.13 -16.18 2.56
CA LYS A 66 23.22 -17.00 3.09
C LYS A 66 22.96 -17.50 4.51
N GLU A 67 22.46 -16.65 5.41
CA GLU A 67 22.10 -17.02 6.78
C GLU A 67 20.96 -18.06 6.76
N THR A 68 19.96 -17.87 5.89
CA THR A 68 18.83 -18.81 5.77
C THR A 68 19.26 -20.17 5.20
N ILE A 69 20.28 -20.22 4.34
CA ILE A 69 20.81 -21.47 3.77
C ILE A 69 21.67 -22.24 4.79
N GLU A 70 22.36 -21.56 5.70
CA GLU A 70 23.13 -22.20 6.76
C GLU A 70 22.24 -22.85 7.83
N GLU A 71 21.11 -22.20 8.17
CA GLU A 71 20.11 -22.77 9.10
C GLU A 71 19.41 -24.02 8.54
N LEU A 72 19.28 -24.14 7.22
CA LEU A 72 18.68 -25.30 6.55
C LEU A 72 19.65 -26.48 6.34
N LYS A 73 20.95 -26.29 6.62
CA LYS A 73 21.97 -27.35 6.53
C LYS A 73 22.25 -28.03 7.87
N GLY A 74 21.41 -27.80 8.88
CA GLY A 74 21.36 -28.59 10.11
C GLY A 74 21.16 -30.07 9.84
#